data_AF-A0A8T5KCB8-F1
#
_entry.id   AF-A0A8T5KCB8-F1
#
_cell.length_a   1.000
_cell.length_b   1.000
_cell.length_c   1.000
_cell.angle_alpha   90.00
_cell.angle_beta   90.00
_cell.angle_gamma   90.00
#
_symmetry.space_group_name_H-M   'P 1'
#
loop_
_entity.id
_entity.type
_entity.pdbx_description
1 polymer ?
#
loop_
_entity_poly.entity_id
_entity_poly.type
_entity_poly.pdbx_seq_one_letter_code
_entity_poly.pdbx_strand_id
1 'polypeptide(L)' 'MTPLPKRRISTRRKGKRRAAIKLKLPKLVKCKNCGRIKKSHNICRNCKK' A
#
# COMPACT_ATOMS: atom_id res chain seq x y z
N MET A 1 13.47 13.88 -29.86
CA MET A 1 12.64 14.80 -29.03
C MET A 1 11.86 13.96 -28.03
N THR A 2 11.97 14.21 -26.74
CA THR A 2 11.22 13.46 -25.71
C THR A 2 9.76 13.93 -25.65
N PRO A 3 8.79 13.06 -25.30
CA PRO A 3 7.40 13.49 -25.16
C PRO A 3 7.25 14.49 -24.01
N LEU A 4 6.88 15.74 -24.32
CA LEU A 4 6.56 16.76 -23.33
C LEU A 4 5.04 16.98 -23.23
N PRO A 5 4.52 17.30 -22.03
CA PRO A 5 3.14 17.70 -21.88
C PRO A 5 2.91 19.04 -22.61
N LYS A 6 1.91 19.07 -23.50
CA LYS A 6 1.58 20.28 -24.27
C LYS A 6 1.11 21.46 -23.39
N ARG A 7 0.47 21.18 -22.25
CA ARG A 7 -0.09 22.18 -21.31
C ARG A 7 -0.11 21.65 -19.86
N ARG A 8 -0.22 22.57 -18.90
CA ARG A 8 -0.43 22.25 -17.48
C ARG A 8 -1.76 21.50 -17.28
N ILE A 9 -1.72 20.41 -16.52
CA ILE A 9 -2.89 19.62 -16.15
C ILE A 9 -3.72 20.39 -15.10
N SER A 10 -5.03 20.50 -15.29
CA SER A 10 -5.93 21.17 -14.35
C SER A 10 -5.91 20.52 -12.95
N THR A 11 -6.18 21.32 -11.92
CA THR A 11 -6.26 20.86 -10.52
C THR A 11 -7.27 19.72 -10.37
N ARG A 12 -8.45 19.83 -10.99
CA ARG A 12 -9.49 18.79 -11.03
C ARG A 12 -8.98 17.47 -11.63
N ARG A 13 -8.28 17.52 -12.77
CA ARG A 13 -7.76 16.31 -13.43
C ARG A 13 -6.64 15.65 -12.61
N LYS A 14 -5.75 16.45 -12.01
CA LYS A 14 -4.71 15.96 -11.08
C LYS A 14 -5.33 15.33 -9.83
N GLY A 15 -6.35 15.97 -9.25
CA GLY A 15 -7.08 15.48 -8.07
C GLY A 15 -7.76 14.15 -8.33
N LYS A 16 -8.55 14.04 -9.42
CA LYS A 16 -9.22 12.78 -9.81
C LYS A 16 -8.22 11.64 -10.00
N ARG A 17 -7.07 11.90 -10.65
CA ARG A 17 -6.01 10.91 -10.84
C ARG A 17 -5.42 10.43 -9.51
N ARG A 18 -5.17 11.34 -8.56
CA ARG A 18 -4.61 11.00 -7.25
C ARG A 18 -5.61 10.30 -6.35
N ALA A 19 -6.89 10.66 -6.40
CA ALA A 19 -7.94 10.04 -5.58
C ALA A 19 -8.10 8.53 -5.81
N ALA A 20 -7.78 8.04 -7.01
CA ALA A 20 -7.79 6.61 -7.33
C ALA A 20 -6.63 5.83 -6.66
N ILE A 21 -5.54 6.51 -6.28
CA ILE A 21 -4.35 5.91 -5.70
C ILE A 21 -4.52 5.91 -4.18
N LYS A 22 -5.03 4.80 -3.64
CA LYS A 22 -5.20 4.59 -2.19
C LYS A 22 -4.43 3.38 -1.71
N LEU A 23 -3.71 3.54 -0.60
CA LEU A 23 -3.03 2.44 0.08
C LEU A 23 -4.07 1.65 0.90
N LYS A 24 -4.07 0.33 0.76
CA LYS A 24 -4.87 -0.56 1.62
C LYS A 24 -3.99 -1.05 2.76
N LEU A 25 -4.55 -1.10 3.96
CA LEU A 25 -3.88 -1.69 5.11
C LEU A 25 -3.66 -3.19 4.87
N PRO A 26 -2.48 -3.73 5.20
CA PRO A 26 -2.23 -5.16 5.09
C PRO A 26 -3.10 -5.93 6.07
N LYS A 27 -3.53 -7.13 5.69
CA LYS A 27 -4.18 -8.05 6.61
C LYS A 27 -3.17 -8.60 7.60
N LEU A 28 -3.43 -8.32 8.87
CA LEU A 28 -2.57 -8.65 9.98
C LEU A 28 -3.32 -9.57 10.94
N VAL A 29 -2.68 -10.65 11.38
CA VAL A 29 -3.27 -11.70 12.23
C VAL A 29 -2.40 -11.87 13.47
N LYS A 30 -3.02 -12.16 14.62
CA LYS A 30 -2.29 -12.49 15.86
C LYS A 30 -1.60 -13.85 15.72
N CYS A 31 -0.32 -13.93 16.10
CA CYS A 31 0.40 -15.19 16.18
C CYS A 31 -0.11 -16.01 17.38
N LYS A 32 -0.43 -17.29 17.17
CA LYS A 32 -0.89 -18.19 18.24
C LYS A 32 0.16 -18.42 19.33
N ASN A 33 1.45 -18.35 18.98
CA ASN A 33 2.54 -18.71 19.90
C ASN A 33 3.06 -17.53 20.73
N CYS A 34 3.10 -16.31 20.17
CA CYS A 34 3.65 -15.13 20.86
C CYS A 34 2.68 -13.94 20.97
N GLY A 35 1.44 -14.05 20.47
CA GLY A 35 0.44 -12.97 20.51
C GLY A 35 0.73 -11.74 19.63
N ARG A 36 1.97 -11.61 19.13
CA ARG A 36 2.39 -10.52 18.24
C ARG A 36 1.69 -10.59 16.89
N ILE A 37 1.54 -9.42 16.29
CA ILE A 37 0.91 -9.25 14.99
C ILE A 37 1.87 -9.73 13.89
N LYS A 38 1.36 -10.56 12.98
CA LYS A 38 2.09 -11.04 11.81
C LYS A 38 1.26 -10.89 10.53
N LYS A 39 1.94 -10.88 9.38
CA LYS A 39 1.28 -10.99 8.07
C LYS A 39 0.60 -12.37 7.96
N SER A 40 -0.59 -12.40 7.37
CA SER A 40 -1.27 -13.66 7.03
C SER A 40 -0.37 -14.54 6.15
N HIS A 41 -0.39 -15.85 6.38
CA HIS A 41 0.39 -16.88 5.65
C HIS A 41 1.92 -16.76 5.73
N ASN A 42 2.47 -15.91 6.60
CA ASN A 42 3.90 -15.84 6.86
C ASN A 42 4.26 -16.45 8.22
N ILE A 43 5.49 -16.98 8.30
CA ILE A 43 6.11 -17.40 9.56
C ILE A 43 6.30 -16.17 10.44
N CYS A 44 6.02 -16.30 11.74
CA CYS A 44 6.26 -15.20 12.66
C CYS A 44 7.77 -15.00 12.83
N ARG A 45 8.30 -13.82 12.49
CA ARG A 45 9.74 -13.50 12.64
C ARG A 45 10.23 -13.62 14.09
N ASN A 46 9.34 -13.44 15.06
CA ASN A 46 9.67 -13.56 16.48
C ASN A 46 9.71 -15.03 16.95
N CYS A 47 8.68 -15.79 16.61
CA CYS A 47 8.54 -17.17 17.08
C CYS A 47 9.30 -18.18 16.21
N LYS A 48 9.63 -17.83 14.96
CA LYS A 48 10.18 -18.72 13.90
C LYS A 48 9.43 -20.06 13.76
N LYS A 49 8.21 -20.12 14.29
CA LYS A 49 7.23 -21.19 14.27
C LYS A 49 5.89 -20.58 13.84
#